data_AF-A0A5R2MTF9-F1
#
_entry.id   AF-A0A5R2MTF9-F1
#
_cell.length_a   1.000
_cell.length_b   1.000
_cell.length_c   1.000
_cell.angle_alpha   90.00
_cell.angle_beta   90.00
_cell.angle_gamma   90.00
#
_symmetry.space_group_name_H-M   'P 1'
#
loop_
_entity.id
_entity.type
_entity.pdbx_description
1 polymer ?
#
loop_
_entity_poly.entity_id
_entity_poly.type
_entity_poly.pdbx_seq_one_letter_code
_entity_poly.pdbx_strand_id
1 'polypeptide(L)'
;GNINTTVIGDYFHPKTRLPGGGGAPEIATSSKEIYITMAQTKRGMVEKIDFFTSFGHGEGGDHRRRLGIDTAGPTLLITDLAIWKPDPVSKEFTVVSLH
;
A
#
# COMPACT_ATOMS: atom_id res chain seq x y z
N GLY A 1 1.62 -1.25 3.57
CA GLY A 1 1.02 -0.21 2.70
C GLY A 1 1.17 -0.47 1.20
N ASN A 2 1.29 -1.73 0.78
CA ASN A 2 1.23 -2.09 -0.62
C ASN A 2 -0.25 -2.15 -1.04
N ILE A 3 -0.59 -1.70 -2.25
CA ILE A 3 -1.98 -1.60 -2.71
C ILE A 3 -2.17 -2.49 -3.94
N ASN A 4 -3.33 -3.14 -3.98
CA ASN A 4 -3.78 -3.95 -5.09
C ASN A 4 -5.12 -3.44 -5.62
N THR A 5 -5.09 -2.91 -6.84
CA THR A 5 -6.29 -2.53 -7.62
C THR A 5 -6.30 -3.22 -8.98
N THR A 6 -5.53 -4.30 -9.16
CA THR A 6 -5.40 -5.02 -10.44
C THR A 6 -6.10 -6.37 -10.42
N VAL A 7 -5.80 -7.23 -9.43
CA VAL A 7 -6.26 -8.63 -9.44
C VAL A 7 -6.47 -9.17 -8.05
N ILE A 8 -7.51 -9.98 -7.85
CA ILE A 8 -7.60 -10.90 -6.71
C ILE A 8 -7.45 -12.33 -7.23
N GLY A 9 -6.57 -13.11 -6.62
CA GLY A 9 -6.15 -14.45 -7.06
C GLY A 9 -5.02 -14.44 -8.10
N ASP A 10 -4.92 -15.53 -8.87
CA ASP A 10 -3.88 -15.69 -9.89
C ASP A 10 -3.93 -14.59 -10.96
N TYR A 11 -2.76 -14.14 -11.41
CA TYR A 11 -2.69 -13.07 -12.39
C TYR A 11 -3.15 -13.52 -13.79
N PHE A 12 -2.93 -14.76 -14.21
CA PHE A 12 -3.38 -15.20 -15.54
C PHE A 12 -4.84 -15.69 -15.52
N HIS A 13 -5.28 -16.24 -14.40
CA HIS A 13 -6.64 -16.80 -14.18
C HIS A 13 -7.26 -16.23 -12.90
N PRO A 14 -7.72 -14.98 -12.94
CA PRO A 14 -8.13 -14.28 -11.73
C PRO A 14 -9.45 -14.77 -11.18
N LYS A 15 -9.55 -14.77 -9.85
CA LYS A 15 -10.86 -14.84 -9.19
C LYS A 15 -11.66 -13.56 -9.43
N THR A 16 -10.99 -12.41 -9.44
CA THR A 16 -11.63 -11.12 -9.70
C THR A 16 -10.66 -10.16 -10.41
N ARG A 17 -11.14 -9.51 -11.48
CA ARG A 17 -10.46 -8.38 -12.10
C ARG A 17 -10.92 -7.07 -11.49
N LEU A 18 -9.93 -6.24 -11.16
CA LEU A 18 -10.14 -4.89 -10.66
C LEU A 18 -9.77 -3.88 -11.78
N PRO A 19 -10.08 -2.59 -11.61
CA PRO A 19 -9.89 -1.59 -12.66
C PRO A 19 -8.47 -1.45 -13.23
N GLY A 20 -7.44 -1.92 -12.51
CA GLY A 20 -6.04 -1.86 -12.92
C GLY A 20 -5.26 -0.76 -12.20
N GLY A 21 -4.03 -0.54 -12.68
CA GLY A 21 -3.11 0.44 -12.07
C GLY A 21 -3.39 1.88 -12.45
N GLY A 22 -3.82 2.16 -13.68
CA GLY A 22 -3.80 3.54 -14.18
C GLY A 22 -2.42 4.18 -13.97
N GLY A 23 -2.36 5.36 -13.36
CA GLY A 23 -1.11 6.01 -12.95
C GLY A 23 -0.66 5.71 -11.51
N ALA A 24 -1.34 4.80 -10.81
CA ALA A 24 -1.02 4.48 -9.42
C ALA A 24 0.39 3.87 -9.23
N PRO A 25 0.95 3.06 -10.16
CA PRO A 25 2.33 2.61 -10.07
C PRO A 25 3.33 3.77 -10.06
N GLU A 26 3.17 4.73 -10.98
CA GLU A 26 4.07 5.88 -11.13
C GLU A 26 3.97 6.83 -9.94
N ILE A 27 2.75 7.08 -9.44
CA ILE A 27 2.53 7.85 -8.20
C ILE A 27 3.23 7.15 -7.02
N ALA A 28 3.18 5.82 -6.95
CA ALA A 28 3.72 5.06 -5.83
C ALA A 28 5.25 5.13 -5.70
N THR A 29 5.95 5.34 -6.82
CA THR A 29 7.41 5.43 -6.85
C THR A 29 7.92 6.86 -6.94
N SER A 30 7.17 7.76 -7.58
CA SER A 30 7.67 9.08 -7.99
C SER A 30 7.18 10.23 -7.11
N SER A 31 6.05 10.08 -6.42
CA SER A 31 5.61 11.09 -5.45
C SER A 31 6.53 11.09 -4.24
N LYS A 32 6.94 12.29 -3.80
CA LYS A 32 7.80 12.46 -2.62
C LYS A 32 7.26 11.71 -1.40
N GLU A 33 5.94 11.76 -1.22
CA GLU A 33 5.21 11.16 -0.11
C GLU A 33 3.80 10.76 -0.57
N ILE A 34 3.22 9.71 0.02
CA ILE A 34 1.92 9.15 -0.36
C ILE A 34 1.01 9.07 0.85
N TYR A 35 -0.21 9.58 0.71
CA TYR A 35 -1.30 9.38 1.66
C TYR A 35 -2.34 8.43 1.05
N ILE A 36 -2.75 7.45 1.85
CA ILE A 36 -3.72 6.43 1.47
C ILE A 36 -5.04 6.74 2.18
N THR A 37 -6.14 6.62 1.47
CA THR A 37 -7.48 6.65 2.05
C THR A 37 -8.28 5.41 1.65
N MET A 38 -8.97 4.78 2.61
CA MET A 38 -9.85 3.64 2.36
C MET A 38 -10.81 3.40 3.53
N ALA A 39 -11.93 2.74 3.27
CA ALA A 39 -12.76 2.17 4.34
C ALA A 39 -12.06 0.95 4.95
N GLN A 40 -11.94 0.91 6.28
CA GLN A 40 -11.28 -0.15 7.02
C GLN A 40 -12.17 -1.39 7.07
N THR A 41 -11.71 -2.47 6.44
CA THR A 41 -12.41 -3.75 6.42
C THR A 41 -11.41 -4.91 6.45
N LYS A 42 -11.81 -6.06 7.01
CA LYS A 42 -10.97 -7.28 6.99
C LYS A 42 -10.63 -7.74 5.56
N ARG A 43 -11.49 -7.44 4.58
CA ARG A 43 -11.25 -7.78 3.17
C ARG A 43 -10.25 -6.82 2.51
N GLY A 44 -10.25 -5.55 2.90
CA GLY A 44 -9.35 -4.53 2.34
C GLY A 44 -7.99 -4.49 3.01
N MET A 45 -7.88 -4.94 4.27
CA MET A 45 -6.64 -4.95 5.04
C MET A 45 -6.23 -6.40 5.31
N VAL A 46 -5.39 -6.92 4.42
CA VAL A 46 -4.88 -8.29 4.45
C VAL A 46 -3.39 -8.30 4.72
N GLU A 47 -2.88 -9.40 5.27
CA GLU A 47 -1.45 -9.59 5.53
C GLU A 47 -0.62 -9.60 4.24
N LYS A 48 -1.12 -10.28 3.21
CA LYS A 48 -0.47 -10.40 1.90
C LYS A 48 -1.46 -10.09 0.78
N ILE A 49 -1.03 -9.26 -0.17
CA ILE A 49 -1.77 -8.97 -1.40
C ILE A 49 -1.37 -9.94 -2.51
N ASP A 50 -2.32 -10.23 -3.40
CA ASP A 50 -2.08 -11.11 -4.54
C ASP A 50 -1.20 -10.48 -5.64
N PHE A 51 -1.22 -9.14 -5.73
CA PHE A 51 -0.51 -8.39 -6.76
C PHE A 51 -0.14 -6.99 -6.30
N PHE A 52 1.04 -6.53 -6.68
CA PHE A 52 1.52 -5.17 -6.40
C PHE A 52 1.10 -4.24 -7.53
N THR A 53 -0.03 -3.54 -7.34
CA THR A 53 -0.39 -2.44 -8.24
C THR A 53 0.39 -1.18 -7.91
N SER A 54 0.45 -0.83 -6.62
CA SER A 54 1.26 0.29 -6.13
C SER A 54 2.24 -0.23 -5.10
N PHE A 55 3.53 -0.04 -5.38
CA PHE A 55 4.60 -0.45 -4.48
C PHE A 55 4.67 0.52 -3.28
N GLY A 56 4.25 0.03 -2.11
CA GLY A 56 4.30 0.76 -0.86
C GLY A 56 5.66 0.63 -0.21
N HIS A 57 5.73 -0.01 0.96
CA HIS A 57 7.00 -0.30 1.63
C HIS A 57 7.58 -1.67 1.28
N GLY A 58 6.96 -2.40 0.34
CA GLY A 58 7.41 -3.74 -0.05
C GLY A 58 7.35 -4.71 1.13
N GLU A 59 8.50 -5.23 1.52
CA GLU A 59 8.72 -6.13 2.67
C GLU A 59 8.95 -5.37 3.99
N GLY A 60 8.91 -4.03 3.95
CA GLY A 60 9.25 -3.19 5.08
C GLY A 60 10.72 -2.73 5.06
N GLY A 61 11.17 -2.17 6.18
CA GLY A 61 12.57 -1.76 6.36
C GLY A 61 13.09 -0.79 5.30
N ASP A 62 14.13 -1.22 4.61
CA ASP A 62 14.82 -0.47 3.55
C ASP A 62 14.46 -0.93 2.13
N HIS A 63 13.43 -1.76 1.94
CA HIS A 63 13.14 -2.39 0.64
C HIS A 63 13.04 -1.36 -0.49
N ARG A 64 12.37 -0.22 -0.29
CA ARG A 64 12.31 0.87 -1.28
C ARG A 64 13.70 1.32 -1.74
N ARG A 65 14.63 1.53 -0.81
CA ARG A 65 16.01 1.93 -1.11
C ARG A 65 16.78 0.85 -1.87
N ARG A 66 16.59 -0.43 -1.52
CA ARG A 66 17.22 -1.55 -2.25
C ARG A 66 16.80 -1.59 -3.73
N LEU A 67 15.64 -1.02 -4.07
CA LEU A 67 15.13 -0.89 -5.44
C LEU A 67 15.46 0.47 -6.09
N GLY A 68 16.25 1.32 -5.45
CA GLY A 68 16.58 2.66 -5.95
C GLY A 68 15.42 3.65 -5.86
N ILE A 69 14.42 3.38 -5.01
CA ILE A 69 13.27 4.27 -4.79
C ILE A 69 13.54 5.10 -3.53
N ASP A 70 13.91 6.37 -3.73
CA ASP A 70 14.32 7.28 -2.66
C ASP A 70 13.17 8.13 -2.08
N THR A 71 11.96 7.97 -2.62
CA THR A 71 10.77 8.65 -2.10
C THR A 71 10.28 8.00 -0.79
N ALA A 72 9.63 8.79 0.06
CA ALA A 72 9.19 8.35 1.39
C ALA A 72 8.14 7.22 1.34
N GLY A 73 7.43 7.08 0.23
CA GLY A 73 6.37 6.09 0.08
C GLY A 73 5.14 6.43 0.92
N PRO A 74 4.35 5.42 1.34
CA PRO A 74 3.19 5.62 2.19
C PRO A 74 3.57 6.07 3.61
N THR A 75 3.17 7.27 4.00
CA THR A 75 3.47 7.83 5.34
C THR A 75 2.23 8.06 6.19
N LEU A 76 1.06 8.01 5.56
CA LEU A 76 -0.22 8.18 6.22
C LEU A 76 -1.25 7.26 5.58
N LEU A 77 -2.00 6.56 6.42
CA LEU A 77 -3.22 5.86 6.03
C LEU A 77 -4.37 6.41 6.87
N ILE A 78 -5.35 6.98 6.19
CA ILE A 78 -6.57 7.52 6.80
C ILE A 78 -7.69 6.54 6.49
N THR A 79 -8.40 6.12 7.52
CA THR A 79 -9.58 5.28 7.39
C THR A 79 -10.80 5.97 7.97
N ASP A 80 -11.96 5.34 7.85
CA ASP A 80 -13.20 5.73 8.53
C ASP A 80 -13.14 5.50 10.06
N LEU A 81 -12.13 4.81 10.59
CA LEU A 81 -12.01 4.49 12.02
C LEU A 81 -10.80 5.14 12.71
N ALA A 82 -9.71 5.36 11.97
CA ALA A 82 -8.41 5.68 12.55
C ALA A 82 -7.45 6.35 11.56
N ILE A 83 -6.42 6.99 12.12
CA ILE A 83 -5.20 7.43 11.44
C ILE A 83 -4.08 6.43 11.76
N TRP A 84 -3.40 5.98 10.71
CA TRP A 84 -2.29 5.04 10.78
C TRP A 84 -1.01 5.66 10.19
N LYS A 85 0.14 5.35 10.78
CA LYS A 85 1.47 5.74 10.27
C LYS A 85 2.40 4.53 10.20
N PRO A 86 3.35 4.49 9.24
CA PRO A 86 4.34 3.42 9.21
C PRO A 86 5.25 3.54 10.44
N ASP A 87 5.47 2.43 11.12
CA ASP A 87 6.54 2.29 12.11
C ASP A 87 7.89 2.69 11.48
N PRO A 88 8.74 3.48 12.17
CA PRO A 88 9.96 4.03 11.58
C PRO A 88 10.96 2.97 11.11
N VAL A 89 10.93 1.75 11.68
CA VAL A 89 11.88 0.68 11.37
C VAL A 89 11.25 -0.35 10.44
N SER A 90 10.21 -1.05 10.89
CA SER A 90 9.54 -2.12 10.16
C SER A 90 8.74 -1.61 8.96
N LYS A 91 8.27 -0.35 9.00
CA LYS A 91 7.32 0.23 8.03
C LYS A 91 5.94 -0.40 8.02
N GLU A 92 5.60 -1.21 9.03
CA GLU A 92 4.24 -1.68 9.26
C GLU A 92 3.35 -0.53 9.72
N PHE A 93 2.09 -0.50 9.28
CA PHE A 93 1.16 0.55 9.71
C PHE A 93 0.70 0.29 11.15
N THR A 94 0.85 1.31 12.00
CA THR A 94 0.37 1.32 13.38
C THR A 94 -0.66 2.43 13.58
N VAL A 95 -1.69 2.17 14.39
CA VAL A 95 -2.69 3.18 14.74
C VAL A 95 -2.02 4.26 15.59
N VAL A 96 -2.17 5.51 15.19
CA VAL A 96 -1.70 6.67 15.96
C VAL A 96 -2.84 7.54 16.49
N SER A 97 -4.05 7.38 15.96
CA SER A 97 -5.26 8.04 16.45
C SER A 97 -6.50 7.25 16.06
N LEU A 98 -7.51 7.26 16.91
CA LEU A 98 -8.89 6.88 16.59
C LEU A 98 -9.74 8.14 16.40
N HIS A 99 -10.80 8.07 15.60
CA HIS A 99 -11.71 9.20 15.36
C HIS A 99 -12.79 9.34 16.43
#